data_AF-K1RLA4-F1
#
_entry.id   AF-K1RLA4-F1
#
_cell.length_a   1.000
_cell.length_b   1.000
_cell.length_c   1.000
_cell.angle_alpha   90.00
_cell.angle_beta   90.00
_cell.angle_gamma   90.00
#
_symmetry.space_group_name_H-M   'P 1'
#
loop_
_entity.id
_entity.type
_entity.pdbx_description
1 polymer ?
#
loop_
_entity_poly.entity_id
_entity_poly.type
_entity_poly.pdbx_seq_one_letter_code
_entity_poly.pdbx_strand_id
1 'polypeptide(L)'
;MVGGVLATIQAKEVYEATGIKPFKGILNIPGQLDKRNQLIIDNLPLDYSILDEIEYKYPMNNAYYGYTTRGCIRKCPFCAVPKLEPVYNSYIPLRERIEETRKQYGDQKDLLLMDNNILASSEFDTIINDIVACGFGKDAIFIQPDLLALSIAHLRSTPVINERANIRKAQSLIMEFYQKLKGEESFEIYKIIFEKYKINKLLTTTKEHLLAAY
;
A
#
# COMPACT_ATOMS: atom_id res chain seq x y z
N MET A 1 2.39 -13.15 -18.96
CA MET A 1 0.92 -13.08 -18.86
C MET A 1 0.54 -11.61 -18.79
N VAL A 2 -0.53 -11.18 -19.45
CA VAL A 2 -1.04 -9.80 -19.38
C VAL A 2 -2.44 -9.85 -18.76
N GLY A 3 -2.71 -9.06 -17.73
CA GLY A 3 -3.99 -9.02 -17.01
C GLY A 3 -4.46 -7.59 -16.74
N GLY A 4 -5.54 -7.45 -15.98
CA GLY A 4 -6.10 -6.16 -15.58
C GLY A 4 -7.19 -5.62 -16.50
N VAL A 5 -7.52 -4.34 -16.30
CA VAL A 5 -8.68 -3.69 -16.94
C VAL A 5 -8.58 -3.74 -18.46
N LEU A 6 -7.46 -3.29 -19.02
CA LEU A 6 -7.22 -3.29 -20.47
C LEU A 6 -7.31 -4.71 -21.06
N ALA A 7 -6.64 -5.67 -20.43
CA ALA A 7 -6.61 -7.07 -20.85
C ALA A 7 -8.01 -7.70 -20.89
N THR A 8 -8.92 -7.25 -20.03
CA THR A 8 -10.29 -7.74 -19.96
C THR A 8 -11.20 -7.07 -20.98
N ILE A 9 -11.09 -5.75 -21.13
CA ILE A 9 -11.98 -4.97 -22.00
C ILE A 9 -11.59 -5.17 -23.48
N GLN A 10 -10.29 -5.10 -23.79
CA GLN A 10 -9.73 -5.10 -25.16
C GLN A 10 -8.79 -6.29 -25.39
N ALA A 11 -9.22 -7.48 -24.96
CA ALA A 11 -8.39 -8.67 -25.03
C ALA A 11 -7.98 -9.06 -26.46
N LYS A 12 -8.83 -8.78 -27.45
CA LYS A 12 -8.56 -9.13 -28.85
C LYS A 12 -7.40 -8.27 -29.37
N GLU A 13 -7.50 -6.97 -29.16
CA GLU A 13 -6.54 -5.96 -29.58
C GLU A 13 -5.19 -6.18 -28.92
N VAL A 14 -5.16 -6.51 -27.61
CA VAL A 14 -3.92 -6.86 -26.91
C VAL A 14 -3.28 -8.10 -27.51
N TYR A 15 -4.05 -9.14 -27.81
CA TYR A 15 -3.52 -10.35 -28.43
C TYR A 15 -2.98 -10.09 -29.85
N GLU A 16 -3.72 -9.37 -30.67
CA GLU A 16 -3.32 -9.04 -32.04
C GLU A 16 -2.04 -8.18 -32.08
N ALA A 17 -1.90 -7.24 -31.16
CA ALA A 17 -0.73 -6.36 -31.10
C ALA A 17 0.53 -7.03 -30.51
N THR A 18 0.36 -8.00 -29.60
CA THR A 18 1.49 -8.52 -28.81
C THR A 18 1.77 -10.02 -29.00
N GLY A 19 0.83 -10.79 -29.55
CA GLY A 19 0.85 -12.25 -29.56
C GLY A 19 0.67 -12.90 -28.18
N ILE A 20 0.52 -12.12 -27.10
CA ILE A 20 0.39 -12.63 -25.74
C ILE A 20 -1.08 -12.83 -25.40
N LYS A 21 -1.46 -14.05 -25.02
CA LYS A 21 -2.84 -14.37 -24.60
C LYS A 21 -3.20 -13.62 -23.31
N PRO A 22 -4.19 -12.70 -23.32
CA PRO A 22 -4.56 -11.96 -22.13
C PRO A 22 -5.38 -12.80 -21.16
N PHE A 23 -5.17 -12.56 -19.87
CA PHE A 23 -6.03 -13.02 -18.79
C PHE A 23 -7.16 -12.00 -18.61
N LYS A 24 -8.41 -12.49 -18.61
CA LYS A 24 -9.61 -11.65 -18.49
C LYS A 24 -10.24 -11.84 -17.12
N GLY A 25 -10.65 -10.74 -16.49
CA GLY A 25 -11.26 -10.72 -15.18
C GLY A 25 -10.26 -10.51 -14.05
N ILE A 26 -10.73 -10.77 -12.83
CA ILE A 26 -10.02 -10.56 -11.57
C ILE A 26 -9.34 -11.85 -11.06
N LEU A 27 -8.43 -11.71 -10.10
CA LEU A 27 -7.64 -12.82 -9.54
C LEU A 27 -8.19 -13.27 -8.18
N ASN A 28 -9.47 -13.64 -8.18
CA ASN A 28 -10.25 -13.96 -6.98
C ASN A 28 -10.49 -15.46 -6.72
N ILE A 29 -9.81 -16.37 -7.43
CA ILE A 29 -9.97 -17.82 -7.28
C ILE A 29 -8.60 -18.46 -6.94
N PRO A 30 -8.54 -19.37 -5.95
CA PRO A 30 -7.33 -20.12 -5.63
C PRO A 30 -6.75 -20.84 -6.85
N GLY A 31 -5.42 -20.84 -6.98
CA GLY A 31 -4.74 -21.57 -8.04
C GLY A 31 -4.85 -20.97 -9.45
N GLN A 32 -5.40 -19.76 -9.62
CA GLN A 32 -5.54 -19.11 -10.93
C GLN A 32 -4.22 -18.88 -11.66
N LEU A 33 -3.16 -18.52 -10.93
CA LEU A 33 -1.83 -18.29 -11.50
C LEU A 33 -0.87 -19.48 -11.29
N ASP A 34 -0.89 -20.10 -10.11
CA ASP A 34 -0.13 -21.32 -9.80
C ASP A 34 -1.06 -22.31 -9.11
N LYS A 35 -1.34 -23.45 -9.75
CA LYS A 35 -2.25 -24.49 -9.24
C LYS A 35 -1.88 -25.02 -7.86
N ARG A 36 -0.61 -24.87 -7.44
CA ARG A 36 -0.13 -25.30 -6.11
C ARG A 36 -0.32 -24.23 -5.03
N ASN A 37 -0.64 -23.01 -5.43
CA ASN A 37 -0.82 -21.88 -4.53
C ASN A 37 -2.32 -21.61 -4.30
N GLN A 38 -2.76 -21.72 -3.05
CA GLN A 38 -4.16 -21.50 -2.66
C GLN A 38 -4.47 -20.03 -2.30
N LEU A 39 -3.49 -19.14 -2.36
CA LEU A 39 -3.70 -17.72 -2.10
C LEU A 39 -4.63 -17.10 -3.16
N ILE A 40 -5.57 -16.29 -2.67
CA ILE A 40 -6.43 -15.45 -3.50
C ILE A 40 -5.76 -14.08 -3.60
N ILE A 41 -5.27 -13.74 -4.79
CA ILE A 41 -4.43 -12.55 -5.00
C ILE A 41 -5.23 -11.27 -4.72
N ASP A 42 -6.50 -11.22 -5.13
CA ASP A 42 -7.37 -10.07 -4.88
C ASP A 42 -7.53 -9.76 -3.37
N ASN A 43 -7.36 -10.75 -2.49
CA ASN A 43 -7.50 -10.61 -1.04
C ASN A 43 -6.20 -10.22 -0.33
N LEU A 44 -5.06 -10.19 -1.04
CA LEU A 44 -3.79 -9.85 -0.42
C LEU A 44 -3.78 -8.39 0.04
N PRO A 45 -3.12 -8.09 1.18
CA PRO A 45 -2.91 -6.71 1.59
C PRO A 45 -2.06 -5.98 0.54
N LEU A 46 -2.30 -4.68 0.40
CA LEU A 46 -1.54 -3.84 -0.51
C LEU A 46 -0.13 -3.62 0.03
N ASP A 47 0.85 -3.57 -0.87
CA ASP A 47 2.21 -3.20 -0.51
C ASP A 47 2.39 -1.68 -0.58
N TYR A 48 2.40 -1.04 0.59
CA TYR A 48 2.56 0.42 0.69
C TYR A 48 4.01 0.86 0.51
N SER A 49 4.98 -0.04 0.63
CA SER A 49 6.40 0.31 0.51
C SER A 49 6.77 0.80 -0.88
N ILE A 50 6.00 0.43 -1.90
CA ILE A 50 6.18 0.92 -3.28
C ILE A 50 6.11 2.45 -3.39
N LEU A 51 5.37 3.10 -2.47
CA LEU A 51 5.24 4.57 -2.44
C LEU A 51 6.54 5.24 -1.98
N ASP A 52 7.40 4.52 -1.26
CA ASP A 52 8.69 5.01 -0.77
C ASP A 52 9.85 4.64 -1.73
N GLU A 53 9.62 3.82 -2.76
CA GLU A 53 10.61 3.52 -3.81
C GLU A 53 10.82 4.67 -4.82
N ILE A 54 9.83 5.54 -4.95
CA ILE A 54 9.79 6.60 -5.95
C ILE A 54 9.99 7.99 -5.32
N GLU A 55 10.18 9.00 -6.16
CA GLU A 55 10.30 10.41 -5.72
C GLU A 55 8.95 11.11 -5.62
N TYR A 56 8.00 10.74 -6.49
CA TYR A 56 6.68 11.35 -6.52
C TYR A 56 5.90 11.02 -5.24
N LYS A 57 5.39 12.07 -4.57
CA LYS A 57 4.54 11.92 -3.39
C LYS A 57 3.07 12.02 -3.78
N TYR A 58 2.37 10.89 -3.69
CA TYR A 58 0.93 10.85 -3.89
C TYR A 58 0.22 11.64 -2.80
N PRO A 59 -0.78 12.49 -3.14
CA PRO A 59 -1.53 13.26 -2.14
C PRO A 59 -2.20 12.40 -1.07
N MET A 60 -2.65 11.19 -1.42
CA MET A 60 -3.32 10.24 -0.53
C MET A 60 -2.37 9.17 0.02
N ASN A 61 -1.09 9.46 0.19
CA ASN A 61 -0.10 8.48 0.65
C ASN A 61 -0.19 8.10 2.14
N ASN A 62 -1.05 8.77 2.92
CA ASN A 62 -1.31 8.50 4.34
C ASN A 62 -2.77 8.05 4.56
N ALA A 63 -3.20 7.07 3.76
CA ALA A 63 -4.54 6.52 3.82
C ALA A 63 -4.50 5.00 3.74
N TYR A 64 -5.36 4.30 4.48
CA TYR A 64 -5.70 2.92 4.17
C TYR A 64 -6.52 2.89 2.90
N TYR A 65 -6.05 2.16 1.90
CA TYR A 65 -6.78 1.86 0.68
C TYR A 65 -7.50 0.54 0.85
N GLY A 66 -8.78 0.52 0.53
CA GLY A 66 -9.59 -0.67 0.65
C GLY A 66 -10.86 -0.59 -0.17
N TYR A 67 -11.67 -1.61 -0.02
CA TYR A 67 -13.00 -1.67 -0.59
C TYR A 67 -13.87 -2.50 0.35
N THR A 68 -15.11 -2.07 0.57
CA THR A 68 -16.09 -2.77 1.42
C THR A 68 -17.07 -3.61 0.60
N THR A 69 -17.08 -3.41 -0.72
CA THR A 69 -17.90 -4.07 -1.73
C THR A 69 -17.09 -4.20 -3.01
N ARG A 70 -17.44 -5.18 -3.86
CA ARG A 70 -16.85 -5.36 -5.20
C ARG A 70 -17.93 -5.65 -6.22
N GLY A 71 -17.69 -5.26 -7.48
CA GLY A 71 -18.65 -5.32 -8.56
C GLY A 71 -19.69 -4.20 -8.51
N CYS A 72 -20.63 -4.25 -9.44
CA CYS A 72 -21.76 -3.33 -9.45
C CYS A 72 -22.97 -4.00 -10.12
N ILE A 73 -24.14 -3.91 -9.48
CA ILE A 73 -25.40 -4.46 -10.02
C ILE A 73 -25.95 -3.66 -11.22
N ARG A 74 -25.45 -2.43 -11.42
CA ARG A 74 -25.94 -1.52 -12.46
C ARG A 74 -25.33 -1.90 -13.81
N LYS A 75 -26.14 -1.84 -14.87
CA LYS A 75 -25.73 -2.11 -16.25
C LYS A 75 -25.63 -0.82 -17.06
N CYS A 76 -24.94 0.18 -16.51
CA CYS A 76 -24.76 1.46 -17.18
C CYS A 76 -24.02 1.26 -18.52
N PRO A 77 -24.48 1.85 -19.63
CA PRO A 77 -23.98 1.54 -20.97
C PRO A 77 -22.50 1.89 -21.17
N PHE A 78 -21.97 2.82 -20.39
CA PHE A 78 -20.57 3.26 -20.43
C PHE A 78 -19.67 2.50 -19.44
N CYS A 79 -20.22 1.70 -18.54
CA CYS A 79 -19.47 1.16 -17.41
C CYS A 79 -18.84 -0.20 -17.75
N ALA A 80 -17.54 -0.34 -17.48
CA ALA A 80 -16.83 -1.60 -17.67
C ALA A 80 -16.97 -2.58 -16.51
N VAL A 81 -17.41 -2.12 -15.33
CA VAL A 81 -17.43 -2.92 -14.09
C VAL A 81 -18.23 -4.23 -14.26
N PRO A 82 -19.43 -4.28 -14.87
CA PRO A 82 -20.14 -5.55 -15.05
C PRO A 82 -19.40 -6.59 -15.90
N LYS A 83 -18.45 -6.16 -16.73
CA LYS A 83 -17.58 -7.05 -17.52
C LYS A 83 -16.34 -7.49 -16.72
N LEU A 84 -15.82 -6.61 -15.87
CA LEU A 84 -14.62 -6.85 -15.04
C LEU A 84 -14.93 -7.70 -13.81
N GLU A 85 -16.00 -7.32 -13.11
CA GLU A 85 -16.44 -7.84 -11.81
C GLU A 85 -17.94 -8.19 -11.93
N PRO A 86 -18.27 -9.32 -12.60
CA PRO A 86 -19.65 -9.65 -12.97
C PRO A 86 -20.52 -10.06 -11.78
N VAL A 87 -19.91 -10.46 -10.67
CA VAL A 87 -20.58 -10.84 -9.43
C VAL A 87 -20.42 -9.71 -8.43
N TYR A 88 -21.54 -9.18 -7.95
CA TYR A 88 -21.53 -8.18 -6.88
C TYR A 88 -21.31 -8.87 -5.54
N ASN A 89 -20.32 -8.41 -4.79
CA ASN A 89 -20.09 -8.77 -3.40
C ASN A 89 -20.55 -7.61 -2.50
N SER A 90 -21.57 -7.86 -1.68
CA SER A 90 -22.21 -6.86 -0.82
C SER A 90 -21.39 -6.49 0.41
N TYR A 91 -20.44 -7.31 0.84
CA TYR A 91 -19.65 -7.01 2.02
C TYR A 91 -18.29 -7.71 2.02
N ILE A 92 -17.26 -6.91 2.32
CA ILE A 92 -15.88 -7.34 2.43
C ILE A 92 -15.30 -6.70 3.70
N PRO A 93 -15.01 -7.50 4.75
CA PRO A 93 -14.50 -6.98 6.01
C PRO A 93 -13.21 -6.17 5.86
N LEU A 94 -13.08 -5.07 6.60
CA LEU A 94 -11.91 -4.19 6.57
C LEU A 94 -10.87 -4.57 7.61
N ARG A 95 -11.33 -5.04 8.78
CA ARG A 95 -10.51 -5.19 9.99
C ARG A 95 -9.16 -5.88 9.76
N GLU A 96 -9.17 -7.10 9.22
CA GLU A 96 -7.94 -7.89 9.03
C GLU A 96 -6.94 -7.17 8.12
N ARG A 97 -7.42 -6.61 7.00
CA ARG A 97 -6.57 -5.87 6.04
C ARG A 97 -5.97 -4.60 6.65
N ILE A 98 -6.74 -3.89 7.48
CA ILE A 98 -6.26 -2.70 8.21
C ILE A 98 -5.24 -3.10 9.28
N GLU A 99 -5.51 -4.15 10.06
CA GLU A 99 -4.59 -4.65 11.08
C GLU A 99 -3.27 -5.15 10.48
N GLU A 100 -3.31 -5.86 9.36
CA GLU A 100 -2.13 -6.28 8.60
C GLU A 100 -1.32 -5.08 8.08
N THR A 101 -2.00 -4.12 7.46
CA THR A 101 -1.36 -2.90 6.95
C THR A 101 -0.75 -2.10 8.09
N ARG A 102 -1.46 -1.94 9.21
CA ARG A 102 -0.97 -1.26 10.42
C ARG A 102 0.28 -1.92 10.97
N LYS A 103 0.29 -3.25 11.03
CA LYS A 103 1.43 -4.03 11.54
C LYS A 103 2.67 -3.85 10.68
N GLN A 104 2.52 -3.81 9.35
CA GLN A 104 3.64 -3.71 8.43
C GLN A 104 4.09 -2.27 8.20
N TYR A 105 3.17 -1.34 7.98
CA TYR A 105 3.49 0.00 7.46
C TYR A 105 3.17 1.13 8.45
N GLY A 106 2.69 0.78 9.64
CA GLY A 106 2.23 1.75 10.64
C GLY A 106 0.81 2.23 10.38
N ASP A 107 0.26 2.95 11.36
CA ASP A 107 -1.09 3.51 11.28
C ASP A 107 -1.19 4.57 10.16
N GLN A 108 -2.31 4.58 9.45
CA GLN A 108 -2.61 5.61 8.44
C GLN A 108 -3.73 6.52 8.94
N LYS A 109 -3.68 7.79 8.53
CA LYS A 109 -4.62 8.80 8.99
C LYS A 109 -6.01 8.63 8.39
N ASP A 110 -6.08 8.45 7.08
CA ASP A 110 -7.34 8.45 6.33
C ASP A 110 -7.75 7.02 5.92
N LEU A 111 -9.03 6.82 5.58
CA LEU A 111 -9.54 5.59 4.96
C LEU A 111 -10.14 5.95 3.60
N LEU A 112 -9.56 5.42 2.53
CA LEU A 112 -10.02 5.60 1.15
C LEU A 112 -10.65 4.31 0.63
N LEU A 113 -11.98 4.33 0.52
CA LEU A 113 -12.77 3.23 -0.03
C LEU A 113 -12.94 3.38 -1.54
N MET A 114 -12.52 2.37 -2.29
CA MET A 114 -12.53 2.30 -3.75
C MET A 114 -13.68 1.45 -4.29
N ASP A 115 -14.79 1.41 -3.56
CA ASP A 115 -16.00 0.69 -3.92
C ASP A 115 -16.59 1.21 -5.23
N ASN A 116 -16.88 0.29 -6.16
CA ASN A 116 -17.57 0.65 -7.40
C ASN A 116 -19.01 1.15 -7.13
N ASN A 117 -19.68 0.58 -6.12
CA ASN A 117 -21.02 0.98 -5.69
C ASN A 117 -21.35 0.48 -4.27
N ILE A 118 -20.91 1.22 -3.25
CA ILE A 118 -21.19 0.90 -1.85
C ILE A 118 -22.69 0.96 -1.51
N LEU A 119 -23.43 1.89 -2.14
CA LEU A 119 -24.86 2.10 -1.89
C LEU A 119 -25.74 0.98 -2.45
N ALA A 120 -25.18 0.07 -3.26
CA ALA A 120 -25.89 -1.14 -3.69
C ALA A 120 -25.87 -2.25 -2.63
N SER A 121 -25.11 -2.11 -1.55
CA SER A 121 -24.99 -3.14 -0.53
C SER A 121 -26.24 -3.20 0.33
N SER A 122 -26.76 -4.41 0.54
CA SER A 122 -27.78 -4.69 1.55
C SER A 122 -27.24 -4.68 2.98
N GLU A 123 -25.93 -4.56 3.16
CA GLU A 123 -25.21 -4.64 4.43
C GLU A 123 -24.57 -3.29 4.81
N PHE A 124 -25.16 -2.19 4.34
CA PHE A 124 -24.61 -0.84 4.53
C PHE A 124 -24.36 -0.51 6.02
N ASP A 125 -25.30 -0.82 6.91
CA ASP A 125 -25.13 -0.58 8.35
C ASP A 125 -23.98 -1.40 8.94
N THR A 126 -23.79 -2.64 8.48
CA THR A 126 -22.65 -3.48 8.85
C THR A 126 -21.33 -2.84 8.42
N ILE A 127 -21.28 -2.33 7.19
CA ILE A 127 -20.10 -1.64 6.65
C ILE A 127 -19.76 -0.40 7.49
N ILE A 128 -20.75 0.42 7.82
CA ILE A 128 -20.54 1.61 8.67
C ILE A 128 -20.01 1.21 10.05
N ASN A 129 -20.59 0.18 10.67
CA ASN A 129 -20.12 -0.32 11.96
C ASN A 129 -18.68 -0.86 11.90
N ASP A 130 -18.30 -1.54 10.82
CA ASP A 130 -16.94 -2.04 10.61
C ASP A 130 -15.93 -0.87 10.45
N ILE A 131 -16.28 0.16 9.68
CA ILE A 131 -15.48 1.39 9.54
C ILE A 131 -15.25 2.06 10.91
N VAL A 132 -16.30 2.21 11.71
CA VAL A 132 -16.20 2.78 13.06
C VAL A 132 -15.35 1.90 13.97
N ALA A 133 -15.55 0.58 13.95
CA ALA A 133 -14.76 -0.37 14.74
C ALA A 133 -13.27 -0.38 14.36
N CYS A 134 -12.94 -0.03 13.11
CA CYS A 134 -11.55 0.13 12.64
C CYS A 134 -10.90 1.45 13.10
N GLY A 135 -11.64 2.33 13.78
CA GLY A 135 -11.14 3.60 14.29
C GLY A 135 -11.43 4.81 13.41
N PHE A 136 -12.31 4.69 12.40
CA PHE A 136 -12.71 5.80 11.53
C PHE A 136 -14.07 6.38 11.92
N GLY A 137 -14.31 6.45 13.23
CA GLY A 137 -15.49 7.08 13.82
C GLY A 137 -15.33 8.58 14.06
N LYS A 138 -16.40 9.21 14.52
CA LYS A 138 -16.35 10.59 15.00
C LYS A 138 -15.36 10.69 16.17
N ASP A 139 -14.62 11.80 16.23
CA ASP A 139 -13.67 12.11 17.30
C ASP A 139 -12.48 11.13 17.40
N ALA A 140 -12.25 10.33 16.35
CA ALA A 140 -11.08 9.46 16.24
C ALA A 140 -9.76 10.27 16.27
N ILE A 141 -8.77 9.74 16.97
CA ILE A 141 -7.45 10.35 17.13
C ILE A 141 -6.44 9.54 16.33
N PHE A 142 -5.76 10.20 15.40
CA PHE A 142 -4.62 9.62 14.70
C PHE A 142 -3.33 9.85 15.49
N ILE A 143 -2.58 8.78 15.71
CA ILE A 143 -1.24 8.83 16.34
C ILE A 143 -0.22 8.47 15.28
N GLN A 144 0.66 9.42 14.96
CA GLN A 144 1.71 9.20 13.98
C GLN A 144 2.63 8.06 14.46
N PRO A 145 2.76 6.95 13.70
CA PRO A 145 3.70 5.89 14.04
C PRO A 145 5.15 6.35 13.93
N ASP A 146 6.04 5.68 14.65
CA ASP A 146 7.49 5.82 14.47
C ASP A 146 7.93 5.14 13.17
N LEU A 147 7.82 5.90 12.08
CA LEU A 147 8.15 5.43 10.73
C LEU A 147 9.64 5.12 10.57
N LEU A 148 10.52 5.78 11.33
CA LEU A 148 11.96 5.50 11.25
C LEU A 148 12.25 4.15 11.90
N ALA A 149 11.71 3.89 13.09
CA ALA A 149 11.84 2.60 13.76
C ALA A 149 11.28 1.46 12.89
N LEU A 150 10.12 1.66 12.25
CA LEU A 150 9.54 0.69 11.31
C LEU A 150 10.47 0.41 10.12
N SER A 151 11.00 1.44 9.47
CA SER A 151 11.94 1.26 8.35
C SER A 151 13.21 0.53 8.78
N ILE A 152 13.76 0.85 9.95
CA ILE A 152 14.93 0.15 10.49
C ILE A 152 14.60 -1.31 10.83
N ALA A 153 13.43 -1.59 11.39
CA ALA A 153 12.98 -2.96 11.66
C ALA A 153 12.87 -3.80 10.37
N HIS A 154 12.34 -3.23 9.28
CA HIS A 154 12.33 -3.88 7.97
C HIS A 154 13.72 -4.14 7.40
N LEU A 155 14.65 -3.19 7.59
CA LEU A 155 16.05 -3.39 7.18
C LEU A 155 16.77 -4.46 8.00
N ARG A 156 16.35 -4.69 9.26
CA ARG A 156 16.86 -5.75 10.14
C ARG A 156 16.17 -7.11 9.91
N SER A 157 15.05 -7.17 9.20
CA SER A 157 14.31 -8.41 9.03
C SER A 157 15.05 -9.42 8.14
N THR A 158 14.74 -10.70 8.33
CA THR A 158 15.26 -11.79 7.48
C THR A 158 14.09 -12.63 6.96
N PRO A 159 13.78 -12.61 5.64
CA PRO A 159 14.40 -11.77 4.63
C PRO A 159 14.11 -10.27 4.85
N VAL A 160 14.96 -9.40 4.28
CA VAL A 160 14.77 -7.95 4.32
C VAL A 160 13.50 -7.59 3.55
N ILE A 161 12.63 -6.79 4.17
CA ILE A 161 11.42 -6.28 3.52
C ILE A 161 11.77 -5.02 2.74
N ASN A 162 11.55 -5.03 1.43
CA ASN A 162 11.78 -3.94 0.48
C ASN A 162 12.95 -3.00 0.87
N GLU A 163 14.18 -3.48 0.69
CA GLU A 163 15.40 -2.77 1.10
C GLU A 163 15.47 -1.36 0.49
N ARG A 164 15.14 -1.23 -0.79
CA ARG A 164 15.17 0.04 -1.52
C ARG A 164 14.23 1.07 -0.89
N ALA A 165 12.98 0.70 -0.64
CA ALA A 165 12.00 1.59 -0.03
C ALA A 165 12.43 2.03 1.37
N ASN A 166 12.87 1.09 2.21
CA ASN A 166 13.20 1.38 3.59
C ASN A 166 14.52 2.17 3.74
N ILE A 167 15.50 1.98 2.86
CA ILE A 167 16.69 2.88 2.80
C ILE A 167 16.26 4.31 2.50
N ARG A 168 15.44 4.50 1.44
CA ARG A 168 14.95 5.83 1.03
C ARG A 168 14.15 6.50 2.13
N LYS A 169 13.24 5.76 2.76
CA LYS A 169 12.36 6.27 3.82
C LYS A 169 13.16 6.67 5.06
N ALA A 170 14.01 5.77 5.58
CA ALA A 170 14.84 6.05 6.75
C ALA A 170 15.77 7.25 6.50
N GLN A 171 16.40 7.32 5.33
CA GLN A 171 17.27 8.43 4.94
C GLN A 171 16.51 9.77 4.92
N SER A 172 15.31 9.82 4.32
CA SER A 172 14.46 11.02 4.31
C SER A 172 14.12 11.47 5.73
N LEU A 173 13.67 10.54 6.57
CA LEU A 173 13.27 10.84 7.95
C LEU A 173 14.45 11.35 8.81
N ILE A 174 15.63 10.75 8.65
CA ILE A 174 16.86 11.20 9.32
C ILE A 174 17.24 12.62 8.87
N MET A 175 17.13 12.92 7.57
CA MET A 175 17.43 14.27 7.07
C MET A 175 16.40 15.30 7.50
N GLU A 176 15.11 14.95 7.53
CA GLU A 176 14.04 15.80 8.06
C GLU A 176 14.23 16.08 9.55
N PHE A 177 14.66 15.08 10.33
CA PHE A 177 15.02 15.26 11.73
C PHE A 177 16.21 16.21 11.87
N TYR A 178 17.30 15.96 11.14
CA TYR A 178 18.50 16.80 11.16
C TYR A 178 18.19 18.27 10.82
N GLN A 179 17.35 18.53 9.82
CA GLN A 179 16.96 19.89 9.42
C GLN A 179 16.20 20.67 10.50
N LYS A 180 15.61 19.97 11.48
CA LYS A 180 14.87 20.59 12.60
C LYS A 180 15.78 20.91 13.80
N LEU A 181 16.97 20.32 13.87
CA LEU A 181 17.92 20.55 14.96
C LEU A 181 18.53 21.94 14.90
N LYS A 182 18.90 22.47 16.07
CA LYS A 182 19.56 23.76 16.24
C LYS A 182 20.66 23.64 17.29
N GLY A 183 21.69 24.49 17.22
CA GLY A 183 22.74 24.56 18.24
C GLY A 183 23.70 23.36 18.22
N GLU A 184 24.27 23.02 19.38
CA GLU A 184 25.34 22.02 19.51
C GLU A 184 24.93 20.60 19.11
N GLU A 185 23.69 20.20 19.40
CA GLU A 185 23.13 18.89 18.98
C GLU A 185 23.20 18.69 17.46
N SER A 186 23.03 19.78 16.69
CA SER A 186 23.13 19.73 15.23
C SER A 186 24.54 19.33 14.77
N PHE A 187 25.58 19.68 15.51
CA PHE A 187 26.97 19.36 15.14
C PHE A 187 27.32 17.90 15.40
N GLU A 188 26.83 17.32 16.50
CA GLU A 188 27.01 15.90 16.80
C GLU A 188 26.35 15.02 15.75
N ILE A 189 25.10 15.33 15.41
CA ILE A 189 24.35 14.61 14.38
C ILE A 189 24.97 14.84 12.99
N TYR A 190 25.49 16.04 12.71
CA TYR A 190 26.23 16.31 11.47
C TYR A 190 27.40 15.33 11.29
N LYS A 191 28.23 15.12 12.32
CA LYS A 191 29.36 14.17 12.25
C LYS A 191 28.90 12.76 11.93
N ILE A 192 27.80 12.31 12.53
CA ILE A 192 27.23 10.98 12.29
C ILE A 192 26.75 10.86 10.83
N ILE A 193 25.92 11.79 10.38
CA ILE A 193 25.27 11.74 9.05
C ILE A 193 26.27 12.00 7.92
N PHE A 194 27.10 13.04 8.02
CA PHE A 194 27.93 13.55 6.91
C PHE A 194 29.35 12.99 6.91
N GLU A 195 29.94 12.77 8.08
CA GLU A 195 31.34 12.34 8.19
C GLU A 195 31.46 10.83 8.30
N LYS A 196 30.79 10.24 9.30
CA LYS A 196 30.94 8.83 9.68
C LYS A 196 30.21 7.87 8.75
N TYR A 197 28.92 8.10 8.50
CA TYR A 197 28.05 7.13 7.81
C TYR A 197 27.55 7.59 6.43
N LYS A 198 27.85 8.82 5.99
CA LYS A 198 27.51 9.34 4.65
C LYS A 198 26.01 9.20 4.25
N ILE A 199 25.10 9.41 5.20
CA ILE A 199 23.64 9.32 5.04
C ILE A 199 23.03 10.60 4.41
N ASN A 200 23.84 11.66 4.26
CA ASN A 200 23.40 12.96 3.77
C ASN A 200 22.86 12.97 2.33
N LYS A 201 23.23 11.99 1.51
CA LYS A 201 22.69 11.81 0.16
C LYS A 201 22.23 10.37 0.00
N LEU A 202 21.11 10.20 -0.69
CA LEU A 202 20.59 8.86 -0.96
C LEU A 202 21.60 7.97 -1.69
N LEU A 203 22.33 8.53 -2.67
CA LEU A 203 23.33 7.78 -3.46
C LEU A 203 24.44 7.14 -2.61
N THR A 204 24.79 7.75 -1.47
CA THR A 204 25.86 7.27 -0.58
C THR A 204 25.33 6.50 0.62
N THR A 205 24.01 6.45 0.79
CA THR A 205 23.37 5.80 1.94
C THR A 205 23.27 4.30 1.68
N THR A 206 23.73 3.50 2.65
CA THR A 206 23.60 2.04 2.64
C THR A 206 22.77 1.57 3.83
N LYS A 207 22.28 0.33 3.75
CA LYS A 207 21.58 -0.32 4.87
C LYS A 207 22.46 -0.35 6.11
N GLU A 208 23.71 -0.77 5.99
CA GLU A 208 24.65 -0.94 7.11
C GLU A 208 24.90 0.38 7.82
N HIS A 209 25.03 1.48 7.06
CA HIS A 209 25.19 2.82 7.60
C HIS A 209 23.95 3.30 8.37
N LEU A 210 22.75 3.06 7.83
CA LEU A 210 21.50 3.38 8.52
C LEU A 210 21.36 2.58 9.82
N LEU A 211 21.64 1.27 9.77
CA LEU A 211 21.53 0.39 10.94
C LEU A 211 22.55 0.71 12.04
N ALA A 212 23.73 1.23 11.67
CA ALA A 212 24.77 1.62 12.61
C ALA A 212 24.56 3.04 13.17
N ALA A 213 23.80 3.89 12.47
CA ALA A 213 23.48 5.25 12.91
C ALA A 213 22.24 5.31 13.82
N TYR A 214 21.32 4.36 13.70
CA TYR A 214 20.11 4.21 14.53
C TYR A 214 20.38 3.41 15.80
#